data_AF-A0A950EIC2-F1
#
_entry.id   AF-A0A950EIC2-F1
#
_cell.length_a   1.000
_cell.length_b   1.000
_cell.length_c   1.000
_cell.angle_alpha   90.00
_cell.angle_beta   90.00
_cell.angle_gamma   90.00
#
_symmetry.space_group_name_H-M   'P 1'
#
loop_
_entity.id
_entity.type
_entity.pdbx_description
1 polymer ?
#
loop_
_entity_poly.entity_id
_entity_poly.type
_entity_poly.pdbx_seq_one_letter_code
_entity_poly.pdbx_strand_id
1 'polypeptide(L)' 'MARHLITPLTFDDLVVDDEWESPGRTITEADVVAFAGLSGDYNPLHVDHEWAR' A
#
# COMPACT_ATOMS: atom_id res chain seq x y z
N MET A 1 21.29 -3.26 12.14
CA MET A 1 19.95 -2.92 11.64
C MET A 1 18.95 -3.23 12.74
N ALA A 2 18.46 -2.21 13.43
CA ALA A 2 17.40 -2.37 14.41
C ALA A 2 16.09 -2.56 13.64
N ARG A 3 15.54 -3.77 13.64
CA ARG A 3 14.24 -4.04 13.02
C ARG A 3 13.15 -3.61 13.98
N HIS A 4 12.59 -2.44 13.74
CA HIS A 4 11.57 -1.85 14.60
C HIS A 4 10.22 -2.57 14.42
N LEU A 5 9.59 -2.94 15.53
CA LEU A 5 8.20 -3.39 15.57
C LEU A 5 7.26 -2.18 15.68
N ILE A 6 5.95 -2.38 15.49
CA ILE A 6 4.91 -1.33 15.41
C ILE A 6 4.64 -0.69 16.79
N THR A 7 5.66 -0.19 17.44
CA THR A 7 5.58 0.62 18.66
C THR A 7 5.80 2.07 18.28
N PRO A 8 5.01 3.03 18.81
CA PRO A 8 5.25 4.44 18.57
C PRO A 8 6.66 4.82 19.02
N LEU A 9 7.42 5.46 18.13
CA LEU A 9 8.75 5.98 18.39
C LEU A 9 8.67 7.49 18.58
N THR A 10 9.49 8.03 19.46
CA THR A 10 9.77 9.46 19.51
C THR A 10 10.85 9.83 18.50
N PHE A 11 11.09 11.13 18.31
CA PHE A 11 12.15 11.59 17.40
C PHE A 11 13.53 11.10 17.84
N ASP A 12 13.80 11.08 19.15
CA ASP A 12 15.09 10.70 19.71
C ASP A 12 15.36 9.19 19.65
N ASP A 13 14.34 8.38 19.37
CA ASP A 13 14.48 6.92 19.20
C ASP A 13 14.91 6.53 17.78
N LEU A 14 14.79 7.43 16.80
CA LEU A 14 15.12 7.18 15.41
C LEU A 14 16.63 7.26 15.19
N VAL A 15 17.21 6.23 14.58
CA VAL A 15 18.61 6.23 14.18
C VAL A 15 18.75 6.15 12.66
N VAL A 16 19.82 6.74 12.14
CA VAL A 16 20.16 6.62 10.72
C VAL A 16 20.30 5.13 10.36
N ASP A 17 19.80 4.76 9.19
CA ASP A 17 19.73 3.40 8.67
C ASP A 17 18.69 2.48 9.35
N ASP A 18 17.72 3.04 10.06
CA ASP A 18 16.55 2.26 10.47
C ASP A 18 15.72 1.80 9.26
N GLU A 19 15.28 0.55 9.34
CA GLU A 19 14.52 -0.11 8.29
C GLU A 19 13.25 -0.77 8.86
N TRP A 20 12.19 -0.72 8.07
CA TRP A 20 10.92 -1.38 8.34
C TRP A 20 10.48 -2.15 7.10
N GLU A 21 9.84 -3.28 7.34
CA GLU A 21 9.21 -4.07 6.29
C GLU A 21 7.75 -4.23 6.64
N SER A 22 6.87 -3.79 5.75
CA SER A 22 5.43 -3.96 5.91
C SER A 22 5.03 -5.41 5.74
N PRO A 23 3.93 -5.87 6.37
CA PRO A 23 3.32 -7.13 6.01
C PRO A 23 2.97 -7.18 4.52
N GLY A 24 3.14 -8.34 3.88
CA GLY A 24 2.63 -8.58 2.54
C GLY A 24 1.10 -8.68 2.54
N ARG A 25 0.46 -8.18 1.48
CA ARG A 25 -0.98 -8.32 1.24
C ARG A 25 -1.23 -8.62 -0.23
N THR A 26 -1.99 -9.68 -0.51
CA THR A 26 -2.47 -9.96 -1.87
C THR A 26 -3.50 -8.91 -2.27
N ILE A 27 -3.26 -8.24 -3.40
CA ILE A 27 -4.22 -7.32 -3.99
C ILE A 27 -5.24 -8.12 -4.80
N THR A 28 -6.51 -7.80 -4.58
CA THR A 28 -7.64 -8.45 -5.23
C THR A 28 -8.40 -7.45 -6.12
N GLU A 29 -9.30 -7.96 -6.95
CA GLU A 29 -10.22 -7.12 -7.73
C GLU A 29 -11.03 -6.16 -6.83
N ALA A 30 -11.45 -6.62 -5.64
CA ALA A 30 -12.19 -5.80 -4.70
C ALA A 30 -11.41 -4.55 -4.25
N ASP A 31 -10.09 -4.63 -4.15
CA ASP A 31 -9.24 -3.49 -3.81
C ASP A 31 -9.22 -2.45 -4.95
N VAL A 32 -9.16 -2.92 -6.20
CA VAL A 32 -9.17 -2.05 -7.39
C VAL A 32 -10.51 -1.33 -7.52
N VAL A 33 -11.62 -2.05 -7.34
CA VAL A 33 -12.98 -1.47 -7.40
C VAL A 33 -13.20 -0.48 -6.25
N ALA A 34 -12.76 -0.82 -5.03
CA ALA A 34 -12.86 0.08 -3.89
C ALA A 34 -12.03 1.36 -4.10
N PHE A 35 -10.82 1.24 -4.66
CA PHE A 35 -10.01 2.41 -5.01
C PHE A 35 -10.71 3.30 -6.02
N ALA A 36 -11.21 2.74 -7.13
CA ALA A 36 -11.96 3.49 -8.15
C ALA A 36 -13.20 4.18 -7.54
N GLY A 37 -13.93 3.49 -6.67
CA GLY A 37 -15.07 4.02 -5.94
C GLY A 37 -14.73 5.20 -5.03
N LEU A 38 -13.58 5.15 -4.35
CA LEU A 38 -13.13 6.18 -3.43
C LEU A 38 -12.51 7.39 -4.16
N SER A 39 -11.66 7.15 -5.15
CA SER A 39 -10.91 8.19 -5.85
C SER A 39 -11.69 8.82 -7.00
N GLY A 40 -12.69 8.12 -7.54
CA GLY A 40 -13.39 8.48 -8.77
C GLY A 40 -12.61 8.12 -10.05
N ASP A 41 -11.46 7.45 -9.93
CA ASP A 41 -10.68 6.99 -11.07
C ASP A 41 -11.22 5.68 -11.63
N TYR A 42 -12.04 5.80 -12.67
CA TYR A 42 -12.59 4.69 -13.44
C TYR A 42 -11.93 4.56 -14.83
N ASN A 43 -10.63 4.86 -14.93
CA ASN A 43 -9.93 4.65 -16.19
C ASN A 43 -10.12 3.18 -16.67
N PRO A 44 -10.56 2.94 -17.91
CA PRO A 44 -10.79 1.58 -18.43
C PRO A 44 -9.60 0.64 -18.28
N LEU A 45 -8.37 1.18 -18.23
CA LEU A 45 -7.17 0.39 -17.93
C LEU A 45 -7.25 -0.36 -16.59
N HIS A 46 -7.98 0.18 -15.61
CA HIS A 46 -8.10 -0.40 -14.26
C HIS A 46 -9.35 -1.27 -14.10
N VAL A 47 -10.44 -0.93 -14.80
CA VAL A 47 -11.78 -1.47 -14.52
C VAL A 47 -12.40 -2.25 -15.67
N ASP A 48 -11.80 -2.25 -16.86
CA ASP A 48 -12.25 -3.01 -18.02
C ASP A 48 -11.16 -3.98 -18.47
N HIS A 49 -11.40 -5.26 -18.18
CA HIS A 49 -10.46 -6.32 -18.52
C HIS A 49 -10.31 -6.54 -20.02
N GLU A 50 -11.36 -6.32 -20.83
CA GLU A 50 -11.25 -6.46 -22.29
C GLU A 50 -10.45 -5.31 -22.89
N TRP A 51 -10.60 -4.10 -22.34
CA TRP A 51 -9.79 -2.94 -22.73
C TRP A 51 -8.31 -3.09 -22.37
N ALA A 52 -8.00 -3.73 -21.25
CA ALA A 52 -6.64 -3.85 -20.71
C ALA A 52 -5.80 -5.00 -21.31
N ARG A 53 -6.36 -5.83 -22.19
CA ARG A 53 -5.67 -6.97 -22.85
C ARG A 53 -4.85 -6.53 -24.06
#